data_AF-B8BT08-F1
#
_entry.id   AF-B8BT08-F1
#
_cell.length_a   1.000
_cell.length_b   1.000
_cell.length_c   1.000
_cell.angle_alpha   90.00
_cell.angle_beta   90.00
_cell.angle_gamma   90.00
#
_symmetry.space_group_name_H-M   'P 1'
#
loop_
_entity.id
_entity.type
_entity.pdbx_description
1 polymer ?
#
loop_
_entity_poly.entity_id
_entity_poly.type
_entity_poly.pdbx_seq_one_letter_code
_entity_poly.pdbx_strand_id
1 'polypeptide(L)'
;MGGIASGQSIKGVIERDLHRTFPRHILFAGNNDINHLEGPAALRRLLYAYNVYDEEVGYCQGMNFIAAMFLTFLPEEEAFWMFVAVMNEEPYEMRELFLENMAGTHKSLFVADKLIQKLLPKLAYHFKRESIHISMFATQWVMTIFASTFPFDLVARVWDSFIVEGWKVVYRITLALLDYATPELLELSIEEVFDYFREFPQKIDGQAIINASLNIPLKNKLIRKYTDEWNKVQNRGNDIFHRKVSSDSNASSASGTRIIQRSKVIAKKMRASFRQNRRLSL
;
A
#
# COMPACT_ATOMS: atom_id res chain seq x y z
N MET A 1 -5.65 0.88 -15.60
CA MET A 1 -6.37 -0.02 -14.68
C MET A 1 -6.38 0.66 -13.31
N GLY A 2 -7.48 0.81 -12.58
CA GLY A 2 -8.83 0.28 -12.77
C GLY A 2 -9.87 1.39 -12.75
N GLY A 3 -10.30 1.79 -13.95
CA GLY A 3 -11.70 2.16 -14.12
C GLY A 3 -12.50 0.86 -14.05
N ILE A 4 -13.62 0.90 -13.34
CA ILE A 4 -14.61 -0.17 -13.30
C ILE A 4 -14.84 -0.65 -14.74
N ALA A 5 -14.59 -1.93 -15.01
CA ALA A 5 -14.93 -2.52 -16.31
C ALA A 5 -16.40 -2.19 -16.60
N SER A 6 -16.65 -1.55 -17.73
CA SER A 6 -17.96 -1.04 -18.15
C SER A 6 -19.06 -2.05 -17.83
N GLY A 7 -19.88 -1.77 -16.80
CA GLY A 7 -21.05 -2.57 -16.42
C GLY A 7 -21.04 -3.23 -15.03
N GLN A 8 -19.92 -3.26 -14.29
CA GLN A 8 -19.94 -3.81 -12.91
C GLN A 8 -20.33 -2.75 -11.87
N SER A 9 -21.32 -3.03 -11.03
CA SER A 9 -21.60 -2.17 -9.88
C SER A 9 -20.46 -2.26 -8.87
N ILE A 10 -20.16 -1.16 -8.17
CA ILE A 10 -19.13 -1.13 -7.11
C ILE A 10 -19.40 -2.19 -6.03
N LYS A 11 -20.68 -2.46 -5.77
CA LYS A 11 -21.13 -3.55 -4.88
C LYS A 11 -20.60 -4.90 -5.37
N GLY A 12 -20.78 -5.23 -6.65
CA GLY A 12 -20.28 -6.48 -7.22
C GLY A 12 -18.75 -6.61 -7.17
N VAL A 13 -18.01 -5.50 -7.29
CA VAL A 13 -16.56 -5.50 -7.14
C VAL A 13 -16.15 -5.82 -5.69
N ILE A 14 -16.81 -5.18 -4.73
CA ILE A 14 -16.55 -5.42 -3.30
C ILE A 14 -16.84 -6.87 -2.93
N GLU A 15 -18.00 -7.43 -3.30
CA GLU A 15 -18.34 -8.83 -2.98
C GLU A 15 -17.29 -9.82 -3.50
N ARG A 16 -16.81 -9.66 -4.74
CA ARG A 16 -15.76 -10.51 -5.30
C ARG A 16 -14.46 -10.42 -4.49
N ASP A 17 -14.14 -9.23 -4.00
CA ASP A 17 -12.93 -8.99 -3.24
C ASP A 17 -12.99 -9.58 -1.83
N LEU A 18 -14.17 -9.65 -1.21
CA LEU A 18 -14.36 -10.31 0.09
C LEU A 18 -13.86 -11.76 0.06
N HIS A 19 -14.20 -12.53 -0.99
CA HIS A 19 -13.83 -13.94 -1.12
C HIS A 19 -12.33 -14.20 -1.18
N ARG A 20 -11.53 -13.24 -1.65
CA ARG A 20 -10.07 -13.38 -1.79
C ARG A 20 -9.29 -12.66 -0.70
N THR A 21 -9.97 -12.07 0.28
CA THR A 21 -9.32 -11.32 1.36
C THR A 21 -8.92 -12.25 2.50
N PHE A 22 -7.61 -12.43 2.71
CA PHE A 22 -7.03 -13.29 3.74
C PHE A 22 -7.76 -14.64 3.92
N PRO A 23 -7.89 -15.46 2.86
CA PRO A 23 -8.76 -16.65 2.87
C PRO A 23 -8.33 -17.74 3.86
N ARG A 24 -7.11 -17.66 4.40
CA ARG A 24 -6.58 -18.58 5.42
C ARG A 24 -6.67 -18.03 6.86
N HIS A 25 -7.07 -16.77 7.03
CA HIS A 25 -7.16 -16.14 8.35
C HIS A 25 -8.50 -16.47 9.02
N ILE A 26 -8.50 -16.84 10.30
CA ILE A 26 -9.68 -17.36 11.02
C ILE A 26 -10.92 -16.45 10.95
N LEU A 27 -10.72 -15.13 10.90
CA LEU A 27 -11.80 -14.15 10.77
C LEU A 27 -12.53 -14.20 9.41
N PHE A 28 -11.83 -14.64 8.35
CA PHE A 28 -12.31 -14.61 6.97
C PHE A 28 -12.45 -16.00 6.34
N ALA A 29 -11.84 -17.02 6.95
CA ALA A 29 -11.93 -18.41 6.53
C ALA A 29 -13.24 -19.03 7.04
N GLY A 30 -14.07 -19.52 6.11
CA GLY A 30 -15.30 -20.24 6.41
C GLY A 30 -15.34 -21.58 5.70
N ASN A 31 -15.97 -22.58 6.31
CA ASN A 31 -16.25 -23.88 5.69
C ASN A 31 -17.38 -23.74 4.65
N ASN A 32 -17.08 -23.02 3.56
CA ASN A 32 -17.90 -22.79 2.37
C ASN A 32 -19.06 -21.78 2.47
N ASP A 33 -19.23 -21.09 3.59
CA ASP A 33 -20.26 -20.04 3.70
C ASP A 33 -19.74 -18.72 4.28
N ILE A 34 -19.10 -17.93 3.40
CA ILE A 34 -18.55 -16.62 3.76
C ILE A 34 -19.63 -15.60 4.13
N ASN A 35 -20.87 -15.80 3.66
CA ASN A 35 -21.95 -14.83 3.82
C ASN A 35 -22.50 -14.79 5.24
N HIS A 36 -22.29 -15.86 6.00
CA HIS A 36 -22.68 -15.97 7.40
C HIS A 36 -21.52 -15.72 8.38
N LEU A 37 -20.34 -15.36 7.88
CA LEU A 37 -19.21 -14.97 8.71
C LEU A 37 -19.26 -13.48 9.05
N GLU A 38 -19.02 -13.16 10.32
CA GLU A 38 -19.03 -11.78 10.80
C GLU A 38 -17.88 -10.94 10.19
N GLY A 39 -16.70 -11.54 9.96
CA GLY A 39 -15.54 -10.83 9.39
C GLY A 39 -15.80 -10.23 7.99
N PRO A 40 -16.17 -11.05 7.00
CA PRO A 40 -16.58 -10.59 5.67
C PRO A 40 -17.77 -9.63 5.70
N ALA A 41 -18.73 -9.82 6.61
CA ALA A 41 -19.85 -8.90 6.79
C ALA A 41 -19.42 -7.52 7.30
N ALA A 42 -18.56 -7.46 8.31
CA ALA A 42 -17.95 -6.23 8.80
C ALA A 42 -17.09 -5.54 7.73
N LEU A 43 -16.29 -6.32 6.99
CA LEU A 43 -15.48 -5.80 5.89
C LEU A 43 -16.35 -5.17 4.79
N ARG A 44 -17.46 -5.81 4.42
CA ARG A 44 -18.42 -5.26 3.46
C ARG A 44 -18.96 -3.90 3.92
N ARG A 45 -19.43 -3.81 5.18
CA ARG A 45 -19.98 -2.56 5.75
C ARG A 45 -18.94 -1.45 5.77
N LEU A 46 -17.71 -1.75 6.22
CA LEU A 46 -16.60 -0.81 6.25
C LEU A 46 -16.28 -0.27 4.86
N LEU A 47 -16.15 -1.13 3.85
CA LEU A 47 -15.84 -0.73 2.48
C LEU A 47 -16.98 0.06 1.82
N TYR A 48 -18.23 -0.30 2.07
CA TYR A 48 -19.39 0.50 1.63
C TYR A 48 -19.43 1.87 2.29
N ALA A 49 -19.16 1.95 3.59
CA ALA A 49 -19.06 3.21 4.30
C ALA A 49 -17.92 4.08 3.72
N TYR A 50 -16.75 3.50 3.45
CA TYR A 50 -15.63 4.26 2.90
C TYR A 50 -15.91 4.77 1.48
N ASN A 51 -16.53 3.94 0.63
CA ASN A 51 -16.90 4.33 -0.73
C ASN A 51 -17.81 5.57 -0.77
N VAL A 52 -18.66 5.75 0.25
CA VAL A 52 -19.51 6.95 0.37
C VAL A 52 -18.78 8.09 1.09
N TYR A 53 -17.84 7.77 1.98
CA TYR A 53 -17.11 8.75 2.77
C TYR A 53 -16.12 9.58 1.94
N ASP A 54 -15.36 8.94 1.04
CA ASP A 54 -14.40 9.60 0.14
C ASP A 54 -14.85 9.36 -1.31
N GLU A 55 -15.83 10.12 -1.78
CA GLU A 55 -16.42 9.95 -3.12
C GLU A 55 -15.42 10.19 -4.26
N GLU A 56 -14.37 10.98 -4.02
CA GLU A 56 -13.31 11.26 -5.00
C GLU A 56 -12.52 9.99 -5.32
N VAL A 57 -12.20 9.20 -4.30
CA VAL A 57 -11.47 7.94 -4.45
C VAL A 57 -12.43 6.75 -4.67
N GLY A 58 -13.54 6.72 -3.94
CA GLY A 58 -14.43 5.59 -3.83
C GLY A 58 -13.75 4.33 -3.30
N TYR A 59 -14.32 3.17 -3.61
CA TYR A 59 -13.63 1.89 -3.41
C TYR A 59 -12.73 1.56 -4.60
N CYS A 60 -11.45 1.32 -4.31
CA CYS A 60 -10.49 0.79 -5.28
C CYS A 60 -10.03 -0.62 -4.89
N GLN A 61 -9.83 -1.47 -5.89
CA GLN A 61 -9.35 -2.84 -5.71
C GLN A 61 -8.03 -2.85 -4.92
N GLY A 62 -7.96 -3.65 -3.85
CA GLY A 62 -6.81 -3.72 -2.95
C GLY A 62 -7.09 -3.10 -1.57
N MET A 63 -8.03 -2.16 -1.47
CA MET A 63 -8.45 -1.57 -0.20
C MET A 63 -9.03 -2.60 0.78
N ASN A 64 -9.67 -3.65 0.25
CA ASN A 64 -10.18 -4.78 1.02
C ASN A 64 -9.12 -5.40 1.94
N PHE A 65 -7.86 -5.53 1.47
CA PHE A 65 -6.79 -6.10 2.30
C PHE A 65 -6.36 -5.18 3.44
N ILE A 66 -6.34 -3.86 3.19
CA ILE A 66 -5.98 -2.86 4.20
C ILE A 66 -7.08 -2.79 5.27
N ALA A 67 -8.34 -2.69 4.87
CA ALA A 67 -9.49 -2.67 5.77
C ALA A 67 -9.58 -3.95 6.60
N ALA A 68 -9.40 -5.12 5.95
CA ALA A 68 -9.39 -6.40 6.64
C ALA A 68 -8.26 -6.49 7.67
N MET A 69 -7.07 -5.94 7.37
CA MET A 69 -5.97 -5.90 8.33
C MET A 69 -6.40 -5.18 9.61
N PHE A 70 -7.04 -4.01 9.52
CA PHE A 70 -7.54 -3.33 10.73
C PHE A 70 -8.62 -4.12 11.46
N LEU A 71 -9.55 -4.75 10.74
CA LEU A 71 -10.60 -5.60 11.35
C LEU A 71 -10.06 -6.82 12.09
N THR A 72 -8.85 -7.29 11.79
CA THR A 72 -8.23 -8.36 12.57
C THR A 72 -7.79 -7.95 13.97
N PHE A 73 -7.62 -6.64 14.22
CA PHE A 73 -7.08 -6.11 15.48
C PHE A 73 -8.02 -5.14 16.20
N LEU A 74 -9.02 -4.60 15.50
CA LEU A 74 -9.90 -3.55 15.98
C LEU A 74 -11.36 -3.93 15.75
N PRO A 75 -12.29 -3.50 16.63
CA PRO A 75 -13.71 -3.56 16.33
C PRO A 75 -14.04 -2.71 15.09
N GLU A 76 -15.21 -2.97 14.48
CA GLU A 76 -15.56 -2.44 13.16
C GLU A 76 -15.50 -0.91 13.05
N GLU A 77 -16.02 -0.19 14.05
CA GLU A 77 -16.03 1.27 14.04
C GLU A 77 -14.62 1.85 14.13
N GLU A 78 -13.79 1.33 15.04
CA GLU A 78 -12.39 1.74 15.17
C GLU A 78 -11.58 1.37 13.92
N ALA A 79 -11.84 0.21 13.32
CA ALA A 79 -11.21 -0.22 12.07
C ALA A 79 -11.54 0.74 10.92
N PHE A 80 -12.80 1.20 10.81
CA PHE A 80 -13.20 2.20 9.84
C PHE A 80 -12.44 3.51 10.03
N TRP A 81 -12.38 4.04 11.26
CA TRP A 81 -11.68 5.29 11.52
C TRP A 81 -10.16 5.17 11.37
N MET A 82 -9.58 3.99 11.66
CA MET A 82 -8.17 3.71 11.39
C MET A 82 -7.89 3.72 9.89
N PHE A 83 -8.75 3.06 9.10
CA PHE A 83 -8.66 3.05 7.65
C PHE A 83 -8.71 4.47 7.08
N VAL A 84 -9.70 5.27 7.50
CA VAL A 84 -9.82 6.69 7.13
C VAL A 84 -8.55 7.48 7.51
N ALA A 85 -8.03 7.27 8.71
CA ALA A 85 -6.82 7.96 9.18
C ALA A 85 -5.60 7.62 8.32
N VAL A 86 -5.39 6.36 7.96
CA VAL A 86 -4.25 5.97 7.10
C VAL A 86 -4.41 6.47 5.67
N MET A 87 -5.64 6.58 5.17
CA MET A 87 -5.89 7.15 3.85
C MET A 87 -5.59 8.65 3.80
N ASN A 88 -5.92 9.40 4.84
CA ASN A 88 -5.95 10.88 4.78
C ASN A 88 -4.85 11.60 5.57
N GLU A 89 -4.28 10.99 6.60
CA GLU A 89 -3.42 11.71 7.55
C GLU A 89 -1.93 11.46 7.29
N GLU A 90 -1.12 12.49 7.53
CA GLU A 90 0.33 12.34 7.58
C GLU A 90 0.78 11.40 8.71
N PRO A 91 1.81 10.56 8.49
CA PRO A 91 2.69 10.53 7.32
C PRO A 91 2.29 9.46 6.29
N TYR A 92 1.02 9.03 6.25
CA TYR A 92 0.59 7.90 5.43
C TYR A 92 0.00 8.35 4.09
N GLU A 93 -1.04 9.18 4.13
CA GLU A 93 -1.68 9.78 2.95
C GLU A 93 -1.92 8.76 1.81
N MET A 94 -2.39 7.55 2.18
CA MET A 94 -2.48 6.44 1.23
C MET A 94 -3.54 6.65 0.15
N ARG A 95 -4.50 7.57 0.33
CA ARG A 95 -5.51 7.90 -0.69
C ARG A 95 -4.88 8.28 -2.03
N GLU A 96 -3.72 8.94 -1.99
CA GLU A 96 -2.96 9.37 -3.18
C GLU A 96 -2.54 8.20 -4.09
N LEU A 97 -2.48 6.98 -3.55
CA LEU A 97 -2.16 5.77 -4.32
C LEU A 97 -3.33 5.34 -5.22
N PHE A 98 -4.55 5.71 -4.84
CA PHE A 98 -5.81 5.23 -5.41
C PHE A 98 -6.57 6.30 -6.20
N LEU A 99 -6.16 7.57 -6.11
CA LEU A 99 -6.67 8.64 -6.96
C LEU A 99 -6.44 8.35 -8.45
N GLU A 100 -7.18 9.06 -9.30
CA GLU A 100 -7.06 8.97 -10.74
C GLU A 100 -5.60 9.12 -11.20
N ASN A 101 -5.22 8.36 -12.22
CA ASN A 101 -3.86 8.27 -12.75
C ASN A 101 -2.79 7.69 -11.79
N MET A 102 -3.18 7.26 -10.58
CA MET A 102 -2.31 6.56 -9.64
C MET A 102 -1.01 7.33 -9.33
N ALA A 103 -1.07 8.65 -9.27
CA ALA A 103 0.11 9.50 -9.13
C ALA A 103 0.93 9.18 -7.87
N GLY A 104 0.28 8.89 -6.74
CA GLY A 104 0.95 8.46 -5.52
C GLY A 104 1.64 7.11 -5.66
N THR A 105 1.05 6.18 -6.42
CA THR A 105 1.65 4.87 -6.70
C THR A 105 2.90 5.03 -7.57
N HIS A 106 2.82 5.80 -8.66
CA HIS A 106 3.97 6.07 -9.51
C HIS A 106 5.11 6.78 -8.76
N LYS A 107 4.78 7.77 -7.92
CA LYS A 107 5.74 8.43 -7.01
C LYS A 107 6.45 7.42 -6.12
N SER A 108 5.68 6.54 -5.49
CA SER A 108 6.21 5.55 -4.55
C SER A 108 7.11 4.53 -5.25
N LEU A 109 6.70 4.04 -6.43
CA LEU A 109 7.50 3.12 -7.25
C LEU A 109 8.77 3.78 -7.78
N PHE A 110 8.73 5.06 -8.17
CA PHE A 110 9.91 5.82 -8.58
C PHE A 110 10.93 5.92 -7.44
N VAL A 111 10.49 6.26 -6.23
CA VAL A 111 11.39 6.32 -5.06
C VAL A 111 11.98 4.94 -4.76
N ALA A 112 11.17 3.87 -4.83
CA ALA A 112 11.66 2.51 -4.64
C ALA A 112 12.70 2.11 -5.70
N ASP A 113 12.47 2.41 -6.98
CA ASP A 113 13.41 2.18 -8.07
C ASP A 113 14.76 2.90 -7.84
N LYS A 114 14.73 4.17 -7.43
CA LYS A 114 15.94 4.92 -7.09
C LYS A 114 16.70 4.32 -5.91
N LEU A 115 15.98 3.80 -4.91
CA LEU A 115 16.58 3.12 -3.78
C LEU A 115 17.22 1.79 -4.17
N ILE A 116 16.58 1.01 -5.04
CA ILE A 116 17.14 -0.24 -5.59
C ILE A 116 18.42 0.08 -6.37
N GLN A 117 18.41 1.07 -7.25
CA GLN A 117 19.62 1.52 -7.97
C GLN A 117 20.76 1.93 -7.02
N LYS A 118 20.43 2.54 -5.89
CA LYS A 118 21.43 3.04 -4.93
C LYS A 118 21.97 1.96 -4.00
N LEU A 119 21.11 1.04 -3.54
CA LEU A 119 21.41 0.09 -2.46
C LEU A 119 21.61 -1.35 -2.97
N LEU A 120 21.00 -1.71 -4.09
CA LEU A 120 21.11 -3.02 -4.75
C LEU A 120 21.57 -2.86 -6.22
N PRO A 121 22.74 -2.24 -6.48
CA PRO A 121 23.14 -1.83 -7.83
C PRO A 121 23.33 -3.00 -8.81
N LYS A 122 23.74 -4.18 -8.32
CA LYS A 122 23.86 -5.39 -9.15
C LYS A 122 22.50 -5.85 -9.67
N LEU A 123 21.50 -5.92 -8.78
CA LEU A 123 20.14 -6.27 -9.14
C LEU A 123 19.53 -5.22 -10.07
N ALA A 124 19.74 -3.93 -9.78
CA ALA A 124 19.26 -2.84 -10.64
C ALA A 124 19.84 -2.93 -12.07
N TYR A 125 21.12 -3.27 -12.19
CA TYR A 125 21.77 -3.48 -13.50
C TYR A 125 21.16 -4.67 -14.23
N HIS A 126 20.97 -5.79 -13.54
CA HIS A 126 20.33 -6.98 -14.10
C HIS A 126 18.90 -6.67 -14.57
N PHE A 127 18.04 -6.08 -13.73
CA PHE A 127 16.69 -5.67 -14.14
C PHE A 127 16.69 -4.74 -15.34
N LYS A 128 17.63 -3.79 -15.42
CA LYS A 128 17.75 -2.93 -16.60
C LYS A 128 18.13 -3.72 -17.86
N ARG A 129 19.02 -4.70 -17.76
CA ARG A 129 19.43 -5.56 -18.89
C ARG A 129 18.27 -6.41 -19.39
N GLU A 130 17.50 -7.00 -18.46
CA GLU A 130 16.34 -7.83 -18.76
C GLU A 130 15.05 -7.02 -19.04
N SER A 131 15.13 -5.68 -19.09
CA SER A 131 13.97 -4.79 -19.27
C SER A 131 12.85 -4.97 -18.23
N ILE A 132 13.22 -5.34 -17.01
CA ILE A 132 12.32 -5.52 -15.88
C ILE A 132 12.11 -4.17 -15.19
N HIS A 133 10.85 -3.74 -15.12
CA HIS A 133 10.46 -2.53 -14.40
C HIS A 133 9.82 -2.89 -13.06
N ILE A 134 10.17 -2.15 -12.01
CA ILE A 134 9.66 -2.40 -10.64
C ILE A 134 8.12 -2.43 -10.57
N SER A 135 7.44 -1.64 -11.40
CA SER A 135 5.97 -1.58 -11.47
C SER A 135 5.33 -2.90 -11.88
N MET A 136 6.08 -3.78 -12.55
CA MET A 136 5.60 -5.08 -13.00
C MET A 136 5.28 -6.04 -11.85
N PHE A 137 5.97 -5.92 -10.71
CA PHE A 137 5.77 -6.82 -9.56
C PHE A 137 5.44 -6.09 -8.25
N ALA A 138 5.94 -4.86 -8.04
CA ALA A 138 5.84 -4.19 -6.74
C ALA A 138 4.61 -3.27 -6.59
N THR A 139 3.80 -3.09 -7.65
CA THR A 139 2.62 -2.20 -7.58
C THR A 139 1.68 -2.60 -6.45
N GLN A 140 1.32 -3.89 -6.36
CA GLN A 140 0.45 -4.40 -5.30
C GLN A 140 1.12 -4.36 -3.91
N TRP A 141 2.44 -4.53 -3.85
CA TRP A 141 3.20 -4.41 -2.60
C TRP A 141 3.08 -3.00 -2.03
N VAL A 142 3.23 -1.99 -2.88
CA VAL A 142 3.12 -0.57 -2.48
C VAL A 142 1.68 -0.21 -2.16
N MET A 143 0.72 -0.53 -3.02
CA MET A 143 -0.67 -0.09 -2.85
C MET A 143 -1.33 -0.69 -1.61
N THR A 144 -1.02 -1.93 -1.29
CA THR A 144 -1.66 -2.64 -0.16
C THR A 144 -0.76 -2.75 1.06
N ILE A 145 0.42 -2.13 1.03
CA ILE A 145 1.49 -2.36 2.01
C ILE A 145 1.65 -3.87 2.26
N PHE A 146 1.93 -4.59 1.17
CA PHE A 146 2.19 -6.03 1.11
C PHE A 146 1.00 -6.96 1.44
N ALA A 147 -0.12 -6.42 1.90
CA ALA A 147 -1.25 -7.18 2.43
C ALA A 147 -1.93 -8.10 1.41
N SER A 148 -1.90 -7.77 0.12
CA SER A 148 -2.50 -8.63 -0.92
C SER A 148 -1.63 -9.83 -1.32
N THR A 149 -0.33 -9.79 -1.03
CA THR A 149 0.65 -10.66 -1.68
C THR A 149 1.36 -11.57 -0.70
N PHE A 150 1.70 -11.07 0.49
CA PHE A 150 2.53 -11.80 1.45
C PHE A 150 1.72 -12.47 2.56
N PRO A 151 2.28 -13.50 3.24
CA PRO A 151 1.63 -14.14 4.36
C PRO A 151 1.27 -13.15 5.47
N PHE A 152 0.13 -13.38 6.12
CA PHE A 152 -0.40 -12.49 7.14
C PHE A 152 0.59 -12.21 8.29
N ASP A 153 1.41 -13.20 8.64
CA ASP A 153 2.47 -13.09 9.65
C ASP A 153 3.46 -11.94 9.33
N LEU A 154 3.96 -11.85 8.09
CA LEU A 154 4.80 -10.72 7.67
C LEU A 154 3.98 -9.43 7.63
N VAL A 155 2.81 -9.47 7.00
CA VAL A 155 1.94 -8.31 6.79
C VAL A 155 1.63 -7.60 8.11
N ALA A 156 1.27 -8.34 9.16
CA ALA A 156 0.97 -7.77 10.48
C ALA A 156 2.17 -6.99 11.07
N ARG A 157 3.39 -7.55 10.98
CA ARG A 157 4.62 -6.88 11.46
C ARG A 157 4.97 -5.64 10.63
N VAL A 158 4.76 -5.71 9.32
CA VAL A 158 4.98 -4.57 8.42
C VAL A 158 4.00 -3.45 8.75
N TRP A 159 2.71 -3.76 8.96
CA TRP A 159 1.69 -2.77 9.31
C TRP A 159 1.94 -2.14 10.68
N ASP A 160 2.32 -2.93 11.70
CA ASP A 160 2.71 -2.39 13.01
C ASP A 160 3.85 -1.35 12.87
N SER A 161 4.91 -1.72 12.15
CA SER A 161 6.03 -0.81 11.87
C SER A 161 5.59 0.41 11.05
N PHE A 162 4.76 0.21 10.03
CA PHE A 162 4.28 1.27 9.13
C PHE A 162 3.45 2.31 9.88
N ILE A 163 2.58 1.89 10.80
CA ILE A 163 1.81 2.84 11.63
C ILE A 163 2.72 3.72 12.48
N VAL A 164 3.90 3.24 12.89
CA VAL A 164 4.83 4.04 13.71
C VAL A 164 5.76 4.91 12.87
N GLU A 165 6.34 4.36 11.80
CA GLU A 165 7.44 4.98 11.04
C GLU A 165 7.03 5.50 9.64
N GLY A 166 5.86 5.14 9.14
CA GLY A 166 5.34 5.53 7.83
C GLY A 166 6.08 4.89 6.66
N TRP A 167 6.07 5.58 5.51
CA TRP A 167 6.58 5.11 4.21
C TRP A 167 8.00 4.55 4.20
N LYS A 168 8.85 4.96 5.14
CA LYS A 168 10.20 4.41 5.29
C LYS A 168 10.17 2.89 5.41
N VAL A 169 9.20 2.33 6.12
CA VAL A 169 9.04 0.89 6.32
C VAL A 169 8.80 0.19 4.99
N VAL A 170 7.91 0.73 4.17
CA VAL A 170 7.58 0.15 2.85
C VAL A 170 8.84 -0.03 2.02
N TYR A 171 9.67 1.01 1.92
CA TYR A 171 10.92 0.95 1.16
C TYR A 171 11.94 -0.03 1.76
N ARG A 172 12.08 -0.09 3.09
CA ARG A 172 13.00 -1.04 3.73
C ARG A 172 12.57 -2.48 3.50
N ILE A 173 11.28 -2.77 3.58
CA ILE A 173 10.75 -4.11 3.35
C ILE A 173 10.92 -4.50 1.89
N THR A 174 10.60 -3.61 0.94
CA THR A 174 10.87 -3.86 -0.49
C THR A 174 12.35 -4.17 -0.74
N LEU A 175 13.26 -3.38 -0.17
CA LEU A 175 14.70 -3.62 -0.31
C LEU A 175 15.14 -4.94 0.33
N ALA A 176 14.63 -5.28 1.51
CA ALA A 176 14.97 -6.53 2.20
C ALA A 176 14.49 -7.77 1.45
N LEU A 177 13.27 -7.72 0.91
CA LEU A 177 12.71 -8.77 0.06
C LEU A 177 13.55 -8.96 -1.20
N LEU A 178 13.94 -7.88 -1.87
CA LEU A 178 14.75 -7.94 -3.08
C LEU A 178 16.19 -8.36 -2.80
N ASP A 179 16.80 -7.91 -1.70
CA ASP A 179 18.14 -8.32 -1.29
C ASP A 179 18.17 -9.82 -0.97
N TYR A 180 17.16 -10.32 -0.24
CA TYR A 180 16.99 -11.74 0.03
C TYR A 180 16.87 -12.58 -1.26
N ALA A 181 16.11 -12.10 -2.24
CA ALA A 181 15.91 -12.78 -3.52
C ALA A 181 17.07 -12.59 -4.52
N THR A 182 17.98 -11.63 -4.28
CA THR A 182 19.02 -11.23 -5.25
C THR A 182 19.87 -12.41 -5.77
N PRO A 183 20.33 -13.37 -4.94
CA PRO A 183 21.14 -14.48 -5.43
C PRO A 183 20.47 -15.30 -6.53
N GLU A 184 19.16 -15.50 -6.46
CA GLU A 184 18.40 -16.23 -7.47
C GLU A 184 18.05 -15.31 -8.64
N LEU A 185 17.54 -14.10 -8.36
CA LEU A 185 17.08 -13.16 -9.38
C LEU A 185 18.15 -12.78 -10.41
N LEU A 186 19.44 -12.75 -10.04
CA LEU A 186 20.51 -12.36 -10.96
C LEU A 186 20.72 -13.33 -12.13
N GLU A 187 20.23 -14.56 -12.01
CA GLU A 187 20.35 -15.62 -13.01
C GLU A 187 19.10 -15.79 -13.88
N LEU A 188 18.02 -15.05 -13.58
CA LEU A 188 16.71 -15.23 -14.21
C LEU A 188 16.47 -14.25 -15.36
N SER A 189 15.77 -14.69 -16.39
CA SER A 189 15.17 -13.82 -17.42
C SER A 189 13.89 -13.14 -16.90
N ILE A 190 13.36 -12.17 -17.67
CA ILE A 190 12.11 -11.48 -17.33
C ILE A 190 10.93 -12.45 -17.06
N GLU A 191 10.75 -13.48 -17.88
CA GLU A 191 9.67 -14.47 -17.72
C GLU A 191 9.83 -15.25 -16.41
N GLU A 192 11.04 -15.72 -16.12
CA GLU A 192 11.37 -16.47 -14.91
C GLU A 192 11.24 -15.63 -13.64
N VAL A 193 11.55 -14.32 -13.71
CA VAL A 193 11.35 -13.40 -12.59
C VAL A 193 9.87 -13.26 -12.21
N PHE A 194 8.96 -13.27 -13.18
CA PHE A 194 7.51 -13.24 -12.89
C PHE A 194 7.04 -14.51 -12.20
N ASP A 195 7.51 -15.66 -12.65
CA ASP A 195 7.19 -16.94 -12.02
C ASP A 195 7.79 -17.04 -10.62
N TYR A 196 9.03 -16.57 -10.46
CA TYR A 196 9.69 -16.46 -9.15
C TYR A 196 8.83 -15.64 -8.18
N PHE A 197 8.42 -14.42 -8.55
CA PHE A 197 7.63 -13.56 -7.66
C PHE A 197 6.22 -14.08 -7.38
N ARG A 198 5.68 -14.99 -8.21
CA ARG A 198 4.40 -15.66 -7.94
C ARG A 198 4.52 -16.63 -6.76
N GLU A 199 5.61 -17.37 -6.66
CA GLU A 199 5.86 -18.34 -5.59
C GLU A 199 6.54 -17.72 -4.36
N PHE A 200 7.27 -16.62 -4.57
CA PHE A 200 8.10 -15.96 -3.57
C PHE A 200 7.40 -15.73 -2.21
N PRO A 201 6.13 -15.29 -2.15
CA PRO A 201 5.45 -15.09 -0.87
C PRO A 201 5.37 -16.33 0.03
N GLN A 202 5.34 -17.54 -0.54
CA GLN A 202 5.27 -18.79 0.24
C GLN A 202 6.67 -19.26 0.70
N LYS A 203 7.74 -18.73 0.10
CA LYS A 203 9.14 -19.12 0.38
C LYS A 203 9.78 -18.29 1.50
N ILE A 204 9.18 -17.16 1.87
CA ILE A 204 9.80 -16.23 2.81
C ILE A 204 9.44 -16.53 4.28
N ASP A 205 10.42 -16.35 5.16
CA ASP A 205 10.21 -16.22 6.60
C ASP A 205 9.98 -14.74 6.94
N GLY A 206 8.79 -14.41 7.43
CA GLY A 206 8.41 -13.04 7.78
C GLY A 206 9.34 -12.42 8.82
N GLN A 207 9.79 -13.17 9.82
CA GLN A 207 10.68 -12.66 10.86
C GLN A 207 12.08 -12.37 10.32
N ALA A 208 12.59 -13.24 9.44
CA ALA A 208 13.88 -13.03 8.77
C ALA A 208 13.87 -11.75 7.93
N ILE A 209 12.80 -11.51 7.16
CA ILE A 209 12.64 -10.29 6.35
C ILE A 209 12.57 -9.04 7.21
N ILE A 210 11.81 -9.07 8.32
CA ILE A 210 11.76 -7.93 9.26
C ILE A 210 13.16 -7.63 9.80
N ASN A 211 13.87 -8.64 10.30
CA ASN A 211 15.23 -8.47 10.84
C ASN A 211 16.20 -7.91 9.79
N ALA A 212 16.17 -8.45 8.57
CA ALA A 212 16.98 -7.95 7.46
C ALA A 212 16.66 -6.49 7.14
N SER A 213 15.37 -6.13 7.10
CA SER A 213 14.94 -4.75 6.84
C SER A 213 15.46 -3.76 7.88
N LEU A 214 15.55 -4.18 9.15
CA LEU A 214 16.06 -3.37 10.25
C LEU A 214 17.57 -3.06 10.14
N ASN A 215 18.32 -3.88 9.39
CA ASN A 215 19.74 -3.67 9.12
C ASN A 215 20.00 -2.72 7.94
N ILE A 216 19.00 -2.45 7.10
CA ILE A 216 19.14 -1.53 5.96
C ILE A 216 19.23 -0.08 6.48
N PRO A 217 20.33 0.65 6.26
CA PRO A 217 20.55 2.00 6.81
C PRO A 217 19.84 3.06 5.97
N LEU A 218 18.53 2.95 5.79
CA LEU A 218 17.73 3.90 5.03
C LEU A 218 17.42 5.16 5.85
N LYS A 219 17.84 6.33 5.35
CA LYS A 219 17.58 7.63 5.98
C LYS A 219 16.39 8.33 5.32
N ASN A 220 15.52 8.96 6.12
CA ASN A 220 14.40 9.78 5.61
C ASN A 220 14.85 10.90 4.65
N LYS A 221 16.06 11.44 4.86
CA LYS A 221 16.65 12.44 3.95
C LYS A 221 16.82 11.90 2.52
N LEU A 222 17.16 10.62 2.38
CA LEU A 222 17.33 10.01 1.06
C LEU A 222 15.98 9.78 0.36
N ILE A 223 14.96 9.34 1.12
CA ILE A 223 13.59 9.22 0.61
C ILE A 223 13.09 10.58 0.12
N ARG A 224 13.19 11.61 0.97
CA ARG A 224 12.79 13.00 0.62
C ARG A 224 13.50 13.50 -0.64
N LYS A 225 14.81 13.26 -0.76
CA LYS A 225 15.57 13.61 -1.96
C LYS A 225 14.92 13.06 -3.23
N TYR A 226 14.57 11.77 -3.25
CA TYR A 226 13.95 11.15 -4.42
C TYR A 226 12.49 11.57 -4.62
N THR A 227 11.76 11.84 -3.54
CA THR A 227 10.43 12.47 -3.63
C THR A 227 10.50 13.85 -4.29
N ASP A 228 11.47 14.69 -3.91
CA ASP A 228 11.68 16.01 -4.50
C ASP A 228 12.11 15.92 -5.97
N GLU A 229 12.91 14.92 -6.33
CA GLU A 229 13.26 14.63 -7.73
C GLU A 229 12.00 14.28 -8.55
N TRP A 230 11.12 13.42 -8.04
CA TRP A 230 9.85 13.08 -8.69
C TRP A 230 8.98 14.31 -8.91
N ASN A 231 8.79 15.14 -7.87
CA ASN A 231 7.96 16.34 -7.95
C ASN A 231 8.47 17.31 -9.03
N LYS A 232 9.80 17.45 -9.19
CA LYS A 232 10.40 18.26 -10.26
C LYS A 232 10.12 17.72 -11.65
N VAL A 233 10.11 16.39 -11.84
CA VAL A 233 9.80 15.75 -13.12
C VAL A 233 8.34 15.97 -13.49
N GLN A 234 7.42 15.79 -12.54
CA GLN A 234 5.98 16.03 -12.75
C GLN A 234 5.69 17.49 -13.08
N ASN A 235 6.29 18.44 -12.35
CA ASN A 235 6.10 19.87 -12.62
C ASN A 235 6.61 20.27 -14.01
N ARG A 236 7.74 19.70 -14.49
CA ARG A 236 8.21 19.95 -15.86
C ARG A 236 7.28 19.38 -16.93
N GLY A 237 6.69 18.21 -16.69
CA GLY A 237 5.68 17.62 -17.58
C GLY A 237 4.40 18.47 -17.62
N ASN A 238 3.95 18.94 -16.46
CA ASN A 238 2.79 19.82 -16.32
C ASN A 238 3.06 21.22 -16.88
N ASP A 239 4.26 21.78 -16.77
CA ASP A 239 4.61 23.08 -17.38
C ASP A 239 4.56 23.02 -18.92
N ILE A 240 5.00 21.91 -19.52
CA ILE A 240 4.89 21.67 -20.97
C ILE A 240 3.42 21.52 -21.38
N PHE A 241 2.62 20.84 -20.56
CA PHE A 241 1.19 20.65 -20.78
C PHE A 241 0.39 21.94 -20.57
N HIS A 242 0.64 22.70 -19.51
CA HIS A 242 0.03 24.00 -19.24
C HIS A 242 0.38 25.04 -20.30
N ARG A 243 1.59 25.02 -20.88
CA ARG A 243 1.92 25.85 -22.05
C ARG A 243 1.05 25.54 -23.27
N LYS A 244 0.50 24.32 -23.34
CA LYS A 244 -0.45 23.86 -24.37
C LYS A 244 -1.92 24.10 -24.00
N VAL A 245 -2.24 24.18 -22.69
CA VAL A 245 -3.62 24.23 -22.15
C VAL A 245 -4.01 25.62 -21.63
N SER A 246 -3.09 26.59 -21.59
CA SER A 246 -3.37 28.00 -21.28
C SER A 246 -4.28 28.72 -22.31
N SER A 247 -4.93 27.98 -23.22
CA SER A 247 -6.01 28.49 -24.06
C SER A 247 -7.37 28.51 -23.35
N ASP A 248 -7.59 27.77 -22.25
CA ASP A 248 -8.94 27.66 -21.67
C ASP A 248 -8.92 27.58 -20.12
N SER A 249 -9.77 28.40 -19.50
CA SER A 249 -9.67 28.93 -18.13
C SER A 249 -10.47 28.20 -17.03
N ASN A 250 -9.96 28.25 -15.78
CA ASN A 250 -10.57 28.53 -14.43
C ASN A 250 -11.99 28.02 -14.04
N ALA A 251 -12.40 27.65 -12.80
CA ALA A 251 -11.86 27.66 -11.42
C ALA A 251 -12.80 26.93 -10.37
N SER A 252 -12.26 26.58 -9.17
CA SER A 252 -12.83 26.50 -7.77
C SER A 252 -14.05 25.59 -7.39
N SER A 253 -14.35 25.08 -6.16
CA SER A 253 -13.74 24.99 -4.79
C SER A 253 -14.59 24.14 -3.78
N ALA A 254 -13.93 23.34 -2.91
CA ALA A 254 -13.99 23.14 -1.42
C ALA A 254 -15.28 23.09 -0.53
N SER A 255 -15.41 22.02 0.30
CA SER A 255 -16.01 21.99 1.68
C SER A 255 -15.70 20.66 2.42
N GLY A 256 -15.04 20.65 3.61
CA GLY A 256 -14.63 19.38 4.26
C GLY A 256 -14.20 19.41 5.74
N THR A 257 -14.48 20.48 6.50
CA THR A 257 -13.69 20.79 7.72
C THR A 257 -14.10 20.06 9.03
N ARG A 258 -15.28 19.44 9.13
CA ARG A 258 -15.73 18.83 10.42
C ARG A 258 -15.37 17.35 10.60
N ILE A 259 -15.19 16.62 9.51
CA ILE A 259 -14.95 15.18 9.55
C ILE A 259 -13.45 14.86 9.83
N ILE A 260 -12.56 15.72 9.31
CA ILE A 260 -11.10 15.68 9.51
C ILE A 260 -10.69 15.78 11.00
N GLN A 261 -11.52 16.36 11.86
CA GLN A 261 -11.19 16.47 13.30
C GLN A 261 -11.32 15.14 14.05
N ARG A 262 -12.23 14.23 13.63
CA ARG A 262 -12.40 12.92 14.28
C ARG A 262 -11.28 11.93 13.91
N SER A 263 -10.86 11.88 12.65
CA SER A 263 -9.74 11.03 12.17
C SER A 263 -8.44 11.33 12.93
N LYS A 264 -8.11 12.61 13.11
CA LYS A 264 -6.90 13.07 13.80
C LYS A 264 -6.83 12.64 15.26
N VAL A 265 -7.95 12.72 15.99
CA VAL A 265 -8.01 12.33 17.41
C VAL A 265 -7.80 10.83 17.58
N ILE A 266 -8.43 10.03 16.72
CA ILE A 266 -8.34 8.57 16.75
C ILE A 266 -6.92 8.11 16.35
N ALA A 267 -6.35 8.66 15.27
CA ALA A 267 -4.97 8.37 14.86
C ALA A 267 -3.95 8.67 15.97
N LYS A 268 -4.14 9.78 16.70
CA LYS A 268 -3.27 10.17 17.82
C LYS A 268 -3.41 9.21 19.02
N LYS A 269 -4.64 8.79 19.35
CA LYS A 269 -4.89 7.82 20.43
C LYS A 269 -4.33 6.44 20.09
N MET A 270 -4.50 5.97 18.86
CA MET A 270 -3.97 4.67 18.43
C MET A 270 -2.45 4.65 18.43
N ARG A 271 -1.78 5.68 17.89
CA ARG A 271 -0.30 5.80 17.96
C ARG A 271 0.22 5.75 19.41
N ALA A 272 -0.53 6.28 20.37
CA ALA A 272 -0.18 6.21 21.79
C ALA A 272 -0.36 4.80 22.37
N SER A 273 -1.47 4.13 22.04
CA SER A 273 -1.76 2.75 22.48
C SER A 273 -0.73 1.74 21.96
N PHE A 274 -0.40 1.80 20.67
CA PHE A 274 0.64 0.93 20.07
C PHE A 274 2.02 1.14 20.71
N ARG A 275 2.39 2.39 21.05
CA ARG A 275 3.65 2.69 21.76
C ARG A 275 3.67 2.14 23.19
N GLN A 276 2.53 2.10 23.87
CA GLN A 276 2.41 1.64 25.25
C GLN A 276 2.48 0.11 25.33
N ASN A 277 1.83 -0.61 24.39
CA ASN A 277 1.90 -2.07 24.34
C ASN A 277 3.32 -2.60 24.06
N ARG A 278 4.16 -1.86 23.33
CA ARG A 278 5.58 -2.22 23.11
C ARG A 278 6.46 -2.11 24.37
N ARG A 279 6.05 -1.35 25.39
CA ARG A 279 6.75 -1.30 26.69
C ARG A 279 6.42 -2.48 27.59
N LEU A 280 5.37 -3.24 27.27
CA LEU A 280 4.91 -4.39 28.05
C LEU A 280 5.32 -5.73 27.40
N SER A 281 5.88 -5.71 26.19
CA SER A 281 6.31 -6.88 25.42
C SER A 281 7.83 -6.92 25.13
N LEU A 282 8.61 -6.07 25.80
CA LEU A 282 10.07 -6.16 25.96
C LEU A 282 10.37 -6.47 27.43
#